data_AF-A0A966I0S6-F1
#
_entry.id   AF-A0A966I0S6-F1
#
_cell.length_a   1.000
_cell.length_b   1.000
_cell.length_c   1.000
_cell.angle_alpha   90.00
_cell.angle_beta   90.00
_cell.angle_gamma   90.00
#
_symmetry.space_group_name_H-M   'P 1'
#
loop_
_entity.id
_entity.type
_entity.pdbx_description
1 polymer ?
#
loop_
_entity_poly.entity_id
_entity_poly.type
_entity_poly.pdbx_seq_one_letter_code
_entity_poly.pdbx_strand_id
1 'polypeptide(L)'
;MSKTYTNPETIGLHAGWRKDDNTNSVAVPIHQTTSYQSYQFDNTDHAANLFALSELGNIYSRIMNPTCAVLEDRIAALEGGVGALAVASGQAASAYAIQNIAKNGDNIVASSHLYGGTYNQFKNVFSDMGIEVRFVDPADPQNFANATDDKTRAYYGEVLPNPSFEVFPISEVAEIGRPLGIPLIVDNTAAPVICKPFDHGAAVVIHSTTKFIGGHGTSIGGIIVDSGNFDWEAFPERQPALNNPDPSYAGAVWTEAVKPLGPIAYILKARTTILRDMGAAMSPFNAFMFIQGLETLALRMREHSSNAEKVADYLSNHESVERVGYP
;
A
#
# COMPACT_ATOMS: atom_id res chain seq x y z
N MET A 1 -18.21 19.57 4.75
CA MET A 1 -18.16 18.33 5.55
C MET A 1 -17.89 17.18 4.61
N SER A 2 -16.69 16.58 4.64
CA SER A 2 -16.49 15.31 3.93
C SER A 2 -17.42 14.30 4.58
N LYS A 3 -18.27 13.67 3.79
CA LYS A 3 -19.13 12.60 4.28
C LYS A 3 -18.23 11.39 4.52
N THR A 4 -18.18 10.89 5.75
CA THR A 4 -17.52 9.62 6.06
C THR A 4 -18.43 8.48 5.59
N TYR A 5 -17.91 7.61 4.73
CA TYR A 5 -18.60 6.41 4.26
C TYR A 5 -18.05 5.21 5.02
N THR A 6 -18.91 4.32 5.48
CA THR A 6 -18.52 3.11 6.23
C THR A 6 -18.75 1.82 5.44
N ASN A 7 -19.71 1.81 4.52
CA ASN A 7 -20.02 0.62 3.71
C ASN A 7 -19.07 0.53 2.50
N PRO A 8 -18.39 -0.62 2.27
CA PRO A 8 -17.49 -0.82 1.13
C PRO A 8 -18.13 -0.51 -0.22
N GLU A 9 -19.40 -0.88 -0.43
CA GLU A 9 -20.16 -0.63 -1.66
C GLU A 9 -20.34 0.87 -1.89
N THR A 10 -20.58 1.63 -0.82
CA THR A 10 -20.73 3.09 -0.91
C THR A 10 -19.37 3.72 -1.13
N ILE A 11 -18.33 3.32 -0.36
CA ILE A 11 -16.97 3.83 -0.50
C ILE A 11 -16.46 3.66 -1.94
N GLY A 12 -16.61 2.47 -2.53
CA GLY A 12 -16.11 2.16 -3.87
C GLY A 12 -16.69 3.07 -4.96
N LEU A 13 -17.95 3.51 -4.80
CA LEU A 13 -18.64 4.42 -5.73
C LEU A 13 -18.34 5.89 -5.49
N HIS A 14 -17.98 6.25 -4.26
CA HIS A 14 -18.19 7.61 -3.79
C HIS A 14 -16.98 8.25 -3.11
N ALA A 15 -16.08 7.54 -2.43
CA ALA A 15 -14.92 8.20 -1.83
C ALA A 15 -14.05 8.92 -2.90
N GLY A 16 -13.35 9.97 -2.51
CA GLY A 16 -12.44 10.76 -3.37
C GLY A 16 -13.08 11.63 -4.46
N TRP A 17 -14.27 11.32 -4.98
CA TRP A 17 -14.87 12.07 -6.10
C TRP A 17 -16.40 12.12 -6.05
N ARG A 18 -16.97 13.32 -6.18
CA ARG A 18 -18.44 13.53 -6.28
C ARG A 18 -18.86 14.03 -7.64
N LYS A 19 -18.23 15.12 -8.08
CA LYS A 19 -18.46 15.74 -9.38
C LYS A 19 -17.28 16.65 -9.70
N ASP A 20 -17.05 16.87 -10.98
CA ASP A 20 -16.19 17.95 -11.45
C ASP A 20 -16.90 19.30 -11.28
N ASP A 21 -16.23 20.31 -10.71
CA ASP A 21 -16.87 21.62 -10.46
C ASP A 21 -17.10 22.42 -11.76
N ASN A 22 -16.32 22.15 -12.81
CA ASN A 22 -16.42 22.87 -14.08
C ASN A 22 -17.47 22.26 -15.03
N THR A 23 -17.50 20.93 -15.12
CA THR A 23 -18.32 20.18 -16.09
C THR A 23 -19.51 19.46 -15.46
N ASN A 24 -19.55 19.34 -14.13
CA ASN A 24 -20.47 18.49 -13.39
C ASN A 24 -20.42 16.99 -13.78
N SER A 25 -19.30 16.54 -14.37
CA SER A 25 -19.09 15.12 -14.64
C SER A 25 -19.07 14.32 -13.34
N VAL A 26 -19.95 13.34 -13.22
CA VAL A 26 -20.00 12.42 -12.08
C VAL A 26 -19.00 11.28 -12.21
N ALA A 27 -18.64 10.91 -13.45
CA ALA A 27 -17.54 10.00 -13.72
C ALA A 27 -16.21 10.74 -13.51
N VAL A 28 -15.23 10.01 -12.99
CA VAL A 28 -13.87 10.53 -12.79
C VAL A 28 -13.22 10.77 -14.16
N PRO A 29 -12.76 11.98 -14.48
CA PRO A 29 -12.06 12.25 -15.73
C PRO A 29 -10.74 11.50 -15.81
N ILE A 30 -10.33 11.14 -17.03
CA ILE A 30 -8.99 10.62 -17.30
C ILE A 30 -8.08 11.82 -17.57
N HIS A 31 -7.27 12.21 -16.59
CA HIS A 31 -6.29 13.26 -16.76
C HIS A 31 -5.02 12.71 -17.45
N GLN A 32 -5.12 12.44 -18.75
CA GLN A 32 -4.02 11.98 -19.60
C GLN A 32 -3.04 13.14 -19.93
N THR A 33 -2.43 13.69 -18.90
CA THR A 33 -1.42 14.75 -18.98
C THR A 33 -0.20 14.36 -18.16
N THR A 34 0.94 14.97 -18.44
CA THR A 34 2.19 14.77 -17.68
C THR A 34 2.46 15.92 -16.72
N SER A 35 2.13 17.14 -17.13
CA SER A 35 2.43 18.36 -16.38
C SER A 35 1.13 18.98 -15.86
N TYR A 36 1.15 19.39 -14.60
CA TYR A 36 0.08 20.18 -13.99
C TYR A 36 0.69 21.47 -13.50
N GLN A 37 0.16 22.61 -13.93
CA GLN A 37 0.50 23.94 -13.41
C GLN A 37 2.00 24.31 -13.40
N SER A 38 2.94 23.44 -13.79
CA SER A 38 4.38 23.69 -13.85
C SER A 38 4.81 24.59 -15.02
N TYR A 39 3.84 24.98 -15.86
CA TYR A 39 3.98 25.96 -16.94
C TYR A 39 2.90 27.06 -16.89
N GLN A 40 2.06 27.08 -15.83
CA GLN A 40 1.06 28.12 -15.54
C GLN A 40 0.87 28.26 -14.01
N PHE A 41 1.95 28.40 -13.25
CA PHE A 41 1.82 28.73 -11.83
C PHE A 41 1.19 30.12 -11.71
N ASP A 42 0.30 30.30 -10.73
CA ASP A 42 -0.30 31.61 -10.45
C ASP A 42 0.78 32.68 -10.23
N ASN A 43 1.91 32.27 -9.65
CA ASN A 43 3.17 33.02 -9.55
C ASN A 43 4.34 32.10 -9.15
N THR A 44 5.55 32.65 -9.07
CA THR A 44 6.78 31.92 -8.67
C THR A 44 6.77 31.45 -7.23
N ASP A 45 6.04 32.11 -6.34
CA ASP A 45 5.97 31.76 -4.92
C ASP A 45 5.12 30.49 -4.73
N HIS A 46 4.02 30.36 -5.46
CA HIS A 46 3.21 29.14 -5.48
C HIS A 46 4.04 27.93 -5.95
N ALA A 47 4.88 28.10 -6.98
CA ALA A 47 5.80 27.05 -7.41
C ALA A 47 6.77 26.64 -6.29
N ALA A 48 7.40 27.62 -5.63
CA ALA A 48 8.33 27.37 -4.54
C ALA A 48 7.65 26.66 -3.36
N ASN A 49 6.42 27.04 -3.01
CA ASN A 49 5.65 26.45 -1.92
C ASN A 49 5.30 24.98 -2.21
N LEU A 50 4.92 24.65 -3.44
CA LEU A 50 4.64 23.27 -3.86
C LEU A 50 5.88 22.37 -3.75
N PHE A 51 7.04 22.85 -4.21
CA PHE A 51 8.30 22.09 -4.08
C PHE A 51 8.83 22.04 -2.65
N ALA A 52 8.46 22.98 -1.78
CA ALA A 52 8.84 22.98 -0.38
C ALA A 52 7.92 22.14 0.52
N LEU A 53 6.81 21.59 -0.01
CA LEU A 53 5.70 21.00 0.76
C LEU A 53 4.99 21.98 1.69
N SER A 54 5.22 23.28 1.53
CA SER A 54 4.49 24.33 2.26
C SER A 54 3.04 24.43 1.78
N GLU A 55 2.77 24.02 0.54
CA GLU A 55 1.43 23.85 -0.02
C GLU A 55 1.34 22.47 -0.71
N LEU A 56 0.20 21.78 -0.54
CA LEU A 56 -0.08 20.54 -1.26
C LEU A 56 -0.78 20.85 -2.58
N GLY A 57 -0.30 20.28 -3.68
CA GLY A 57 -0.92 20.47 -4.99
C GLY A 57 -0.30 19.61 -6.09
N ASN A 58 -0.91 19.65 -7.26
CA ASN A 58 -0.46 18.87 -8.42
C ASN A 58 0.73 19.57 -9.09
N ILE A 59 1.86 18.85 -9.19
CA ILE A 59 3.08 19.35 -9.87
C ILE A 59 3.30 18.60 -11.18
N TYR A 60 3.36 17.27 -11.10
CA TYR A 60 3.70 16.42 -12.24
C TYR A 60 3.14 15.01 -12.03
N SER A 61 2.61 14.40 -13.10
CA SER A 61 1.93 13.09 -13.05
C SER A 61 2.81 11.95 -12.51
N ARG A 62 4.14 12.10 -12.55
CA ARG A 62 5.06 11.12 -11.94
C ARG A 62 4.86 10.98 -10.43
N ILE A 63 4.44 12.03 -9.74
CA ILE A 63 4.29 12.04 -8.28
C ILE A 63 2.83 12.23 -7.83
N MET A 64 2.00 12.88 -8.64
CA MET A 64 0.59 13.12 -8.32
C MET A 64 -0.21 13.40 -9.60
N ASN A 65 -1.33 12.70 -9.78
CA ASN A 65 -2.27 12.85 -10.88
C ASN A 65 -3.70 12.80 -10.30
N PRO A 66 -4.63 13.71 -10.64
CA PRO A 66 -5.97 13.72 -10.05
C PRO A 66 -6.77 12.43 -10.25
N THR A 67 -6.62 11.73 -11.39
CA THR A 67 -7.27 10.43 -11.59
C THR A 67 -6.71 9.38 -10.63
N CYS A 68 -5.40 9.37 -10.41
CA CYS A 68 -4.75 8.52 -9.41
C CYS A 68 -5.13 8.90 -7.98
N ALA A 69 -5.24 10.21 -7.67
CA ALA A 69 -5.61 10.70 -6.35
C ALA A 69 -7.01 10.20 -5.93
N VAL A 70 -7.98 10.18 -6.86
CA VAL A 70 -9.30 9.61 -6.56
C VAL A 70 -9.22 8.11 -6.23
N LEU A 71 -8.38 7.35 -6.95
CA LEU A 71 -8.14 5.93 -6.64
C LEU A 71 -7.50 5.78 -5.25
N GLU A 72 -6.49 6.60 -4.94
CA GLU A 72 -5.79 6.64 -3.66
C GLU A 72 -6.75 6.92 -2.50
N ASP A 73 -7.55 7.98 -2.61
CA ASP A 73 -8.56 8.35 -1.60
C ASP A 73 -9.60 7.25 -1.40
N ARG A 74 -10.08 6.61 -2.49
CA ARG A 74 -11.06 5.52 -2.39
C ARG A 74 -10.50 4.31 -1.68
N ILE A 75 -9.27 3.92 -1.99
CA ILE A 75 -8.65 2.74 -1.39
C ILE A 75 -8.23 3.03 0.05
N ALA A 76 -7.73 4.23 0.35
CA ALA A 76 -7.45 4.66 1.73
C ALA A 76 -8.74 4.62 2.57
N ALA A 77 -9.84 5.19 2.07
CA ALA A 77 -11.14 5.11 2.75
C ALA A 77 -11.65 3.68 2.86
N LEU A 78 -11.40 2.84 1.85
CA LEU A 78 -11.81 1.43 1.89
C LEU A 78 -11.09 0.71 3.01
N GLU A 79 -9.77 0.85 3.13
CA GLU A 79 -8.99 0.16 4.17
C GLU A 79 -9.09 0.83 5.55
N GLY A 80 -9.53 2.08 5.63
CA GLY A 80 -9.52 2.86 6.87
C GLY A 80 -8.17 3.52 7.16
N GLY A 81 -7.36 3.78 6.13
CA GLY A 81 -6.07 4.47 6.22
C GLY A 81 -6.19 5.98 6.08
N VAL A 82 -5.10 6.69 6.38
CA VAL A 82 -4.99 8.16 6.32
C VAL A 82 -4.50 8.66 4.96
N GLY A 83 -3.90 7.79 4.15
CA GLY A 83 -3.44 8.13 2.81
C GLY A 83 -2.99 6.91 2.02
N ALA A 84 -2.94 7.04 0.71
CA ALA A 84 -2.48 6.00 -0.19
C ALA A 84 -1.60 6.54 -1.32
N LEU A 85 -0.86 5.65 -1.97
CA LEU A 85 0.07 5.93 -3.06
C LEU A 85 -0.06 4.89 -4.16
N ALA A 86 -0.57 5.29 -5.32
CA ALA A 86 -0.73 4.45 -6.50
C ALA A 86 0.59 4.37 -7.29
N VAL A 87 1.00 3.15 -7.63
CA VAL A 87 2.26 2.85 -8.30
C VAL A 87 2.05 1.89 -9.47
N ALA A 88 3.07 1.74 -10.32
CA ALA A 88 2.95 1.06 -11.61
C ALA A 88 2.57 -0.44 -11.51
N SER A 89 2.84 -1.12 -10.39
CA SER A 89 2.50 -2.54 -10.19
C SER A 89 2.49 -2.93 -8.70
N GLY A 90 1.91 -4.09 -8.37
CA GLY A 90 2.04 -4.66 -7.01
C GLY A 90 3.50 -4.89 -6.59
N GLN A 91 4.39 -5.26 -7.52
CA GLN A 91 5.82 -5.39 -7.26
C GLN A 91 6.51 -4.06 -6.95
N ALA A 92 6.04 -2.97 -7.56
CA ALA A 92 6.50 -1.63 -7.18
C ALA A 92 5.98 -1.25 -5.79
N ALA A 93 4.74 -1.66 -5.44
CA ALA A 93 4.17 -1.39 -4.13
C ALA A 93 4.94 -2.13 -3.01
N SER A 94 5.23 -3.42 -3.17
CA SER A 94 6.06 -4.18 -2.23
C SER A 94 7.48 -3.61 -2.15
N ALA A 95 8.09 -3.26 -3.29
CA ALA A 95 9.42 -2.66 -3.33
C ALA A 95 9.47 -1.35 -2.54
N TYR A 96 8.59 -0.41 -2.88
CA TYR A 96 8.59 0.92 -2.31
C TYR A 96 8.18 0.91 -0.85
N ALA A 97 7.30 0.00 -0.43
CA ALA A 97 6.93 -0.10 0.98
C ALA A 97 8.14 -0.42 1.88
N ILE A 98 9.05 -1.28 1.40
CA ILE A 98 10.28 -1.62 2.12
C ILE A 98 11.37 -0.56 1.93
N GLN A 99 11.65 -0.14 0.70
CA GLN A 99 12.68 0.86 0.38
C GLN A 99 12.41 2.22 1.04
N ASN A 100 11.16 2.50 1.41
CA ASN A 100 10.83 3.72 2.14
C ASN A 100 11.42 3.77 3.55
N ILE A 101 11.72 2.62 4.18
CA ILE A 101 12.19 2.54 5.58
C ILE A 101 13.46 1.70 5.77
N ALA A 102 13.84 0.87 4.80
CA ALA A 102 15.05 0.07 4.81
C ALA A 102 16.01 0.51 3.70
N LYS A 103 17.30 0.57 4.02
CA LYS A 103 18.39 0.91 3.09
C LYS A 103 19.52 -0.12 3.20
N ASN A 104 20.58 0.10 2.43
CA ASN A 104 21.78 -0.72 2.48
C ASN A 104 22.28 -0.90 3.93
N GLY A 105 22.48 -2.17 4.32
CA GLY A 105 22.92 -2.57 5.66
C GLY A 105 21.80 -2.82 6.67
N ASP A 106 20.54 -2.53 6.33
CA ASP A 106 19.37 -2.89 7.13
C ASP A 106 18.83 -4.28 6.76
N ASN A 107 17.92 -4.81 7.60
CA ASN A 107 17.18 -6.02 7.30
C ASN A 107 15.66 -5.87 7.55
N ILE A 108 14.89 -6.80 7.01
CA ILE A 108 13.47 -7.02 7.35
C ILE A 108 13.24 -8.51 7.64
N VAL A 109 12.19 -8.80 8.40
CA VAL A 109 11.72 -10.18 8.62
C VAL A 109 10.42 -10.38 7.86
N ALA A 110 10.38 -11.39 7.00
CA ALA A 110 9.23 -11.68 6.15
C ALA A 110 8.74 -13.11 6.38
N SER A 111 7.43 -13.31 6.23
CA SER A 111 6.85 -14.66 6.10
C SER A 111 7.56 -15.45 4.99
N SER A 112 7.78 -16.76 5.18
CA SER A 112 8.18 -17.68 4.12
C SER A 112 7.02 -18.03 3.17
N HIS A 113 5.78 -17.76 3.57
CA HIS A 113 4.58 -17.93 2.76
C HIS A 113 4.27 -16.63 2.03
N LEU A 114 4.86 -16.45 0.84
CA LEU A 114 4.68 -15.27 -0.01
C LEU A 114 4.41 -15.68 -1.46
N TYR A 115 3.81 -14.78 -2.22
CA TYR A 115 3.81 -14.83 -3.67
C TYR A 115 5.24 -14.98 -4.20
N GLY A 116 5.45 -15.94 -5.10
CA GLY A 116 6.78 -16.27 -5.63
C GLY A 116 7.53 -15.08 -6.25
N GLY A 117 6.82 -14.11 -6.83
CA GLY A 117 7.43 -12.87 -7.32
C GLY A 117 7.98 -11.99 -6.20
N THR A 118 7.22 -11.82 -5.11
CA THR A 118 7.64 -11.06 -3.92
C THR A 118 8.81 -11.76 -3.23
N TYR A 119 8.74 -13.09 -3.07
CA TYR A 119 9.85 -13.89 -2.55
C TYR A 119 11.13 -13.70 -3.37
N ASN A 120 11.03 -13.77 -4.70
CA ASN A 120 12.17 -13.58 -5.59
C ASN A 120 12.73 -12.15 -5.56
N GLN A 121 11.86 -11.13 -5.50
CA GLN A 121 12.25 -9.73 -5.32
C GLN A 121 13.03 -9.54 -4.02
N PHE A 122 12.52 -10.08 -2.92
CA PHE A 122 13.11 -9.93 -1.58
C PHE A 122 14.42 -10.71 -1.44
N LYS A 123 14.49 -11.91 -2.00
CA LYS A 123 15.69 -12.76 -1.91
C LYS A 123 16.84 -12.24 -2.77
N ASN A 124 16.54 -11.81 -3.99
CA ASN A 124 17.59 -11.52 -4.98
C ASN A 124 17.79 -10.02 -5.18
N VAL A 125 16.73 -9.30 -5.58
CA VAL A 125 16.85 -7.86 -5.94
C VAL A 125 17.21 -7.01 -4.73
N PHE A 126 16.60 -7.27 -3.56
CA PHE A 126 16.95 -6.55 -2.34
C PHE A 126 18.34 -6.91 -1.80
N SER A 127 18.77 -8.17 -1.95
CA SER A 127 20.14 -8.56 -1.62
C SER A 127 21.16 -7.77 -2.45
N ASP A 128 20.92 -7.56 -3.75
CA ASP A 128 21.79 -6.73 -4.61
C ASP A 128 21.82 -5.26 -4.17
N MET A 129 20.75 -4.77 -3.54
CA MET A 129 20.68 -3.42 -2.93
C MET A 129 21.28 -3.37 -1.51
N GLY A 130 21.69 -4.52 -0.97
CA GLY A 130 22.21 -4.68 0.38
C GLY A 130 21.15 -4.56 1.48
N ILE A 131 19.89 -4.85 1.17
CA ILE A 131 18.81 -5.03 2.15
C ILE A 131 18.64 -6.54 2.37
N GLU A 132 18.92 -7.00 3.58
CA GLU A 132 18.75 -8.41 3.94
C GLU A 132 17.27 -8.72 4.23
N VAL A 133 16.78 -9.85 3.70
CA VAL A 133 15.44 -10.36 4.05
C VAL A 133 15.57 -11.71 4.73
N ARG A 134 15.08 -11.80 5.96
CA ARG A 134 15.04 -13.03 6.77
C ARG A 134 13.66 -13.65 6.66
N PHE A 135 13.59 -14.80 6.02
CA PHE A 135 12.34 -15.54 5.85
C PHE A 135 12.08 -16.45 7.06
N VAL A 136 10.89 -16.35 7.63
CA VAL A 136 10.46 -17.15 8.79
C VAL A 136 9.11 -17.78 8.57
N ASP A 137 8.88 -18.95 9.15
CA ASP A 137 7.58 -19.61 9.11
C ASP A 137 6.58 -18.85 10.00
N PRO A 138 5.49 -18.29 9.44
CA PRO A 138 4.51 -17.54 10.20
C PRO A 138 3.60 -18.42 11.07
N ALA A 139 3.61 -19.75 10.93
CA ALA A 139 2.82 -20.65 11.77
C ALA A 139 3.22 -20.56 13.26
N ASP A 140 4.46 -20.16 13.54
CA ASP A 140 4.90 -19.71 14.87
C ASP A 140 5.30 -18.22 14.81
N PRO A 141 4.40 -17.29 15.24
CA PRO A 141 4.67 -15.85 15.24
C PRO A 141 5.95 -15.46 15.98
N GLN A 142 6.39 -16.24 16.97
CA GLN A 142 7.60 -15.95 17.74
C GLN A 142 8.87 -15.98 16.88
N ASN A 143 8.84 -16.67 15.72
CA ASN A 143 9.95 -16.64 14.78
C ASN A 143 10.28 -15.23 14.28
N PHE A 144 9.30 -14.32 14.21
CA PHE A 144 9.56 -12.92 13.85
C PHE A 144 10.44 -12.22 14.89
N ALA A 145 10.15 -12.41 16.17
CA ALA A 145 10.97 -11.87 17.25
C ALA A 145 12.37 -12.49 17.25
N ASN A 146 12.47 -13.81 17.03
CA ASN A 146 13.73 -14.54 17.06
C ASN A 146 14.68 -14.13 15.93
N ALA A 147 14.15 -13.72 14.78
CA ALA A 147 14.93 -13.26 13.63
C ALA A 147 15.26 -11.75 13.66
N THR A 148 14.79 -11.03 14.68
CA THR A 148 14.93 -9.57 14.80
C THR A 148 16.23 -9.17 15.49
N ASP A 149 16.85 -8.10 15.00
CA ASP A 149 18.03 -7.46 15.60
C ASP A 149 17.84 -5.93 15.72
N ASP A 150 18.92 -5.18 15.90
CA ASP A 150 18.97 -3.71 16.00
C ASP A 150 18.78 -2.99 14.64
N LYS A 151 18.92 -3.72 13.53
CA LYS A 151 18.79 -3.21 12.16
C LYS A 151 17.52 -3.64 11.44
N THR A 152 16.69 -4.49 12.06
CA THR A 152 15.38 -4.84 11.53
C THR A 152 14.49 -3.61 11.46
N ARG A 153 13.96 -3.31 10.26
CA ARG A 153 13.13 -2.11 9.98
C ARG A 153 11.65 -2.40 9.83
N ALA A 154 11.27 -3.61 9.44
CA ALA A 154 9.88 -3.98 9.18
C ALA A 154 9.65 -5.48 9.30
N TYR A 155 8.40 -5.84 9.58
CA TYR A 155 7.85 -7.16 9.33
C TYR A 155 6.98 -7.16 8.08
N TYR A 156 6.94 -8.29 7.36
CA TYR A 156 6.16 -8.43 6.13
C TYR A 156 5.41 -9.76 6.07
N GLY A 157 4.14 -9.73 5.65
CA GLY A 157 3.32 -10.92 5.41
C GLY A 157 2.21 -10.68 4.38
N GLU A 158 1.53 -11.74 3.96
CA GLU A 158 0.35 -11.67 3.09
C GLU A 158 -0.86 -12.23 3.84
N VAL A 159 -2.03 -11.58 3.78
CA VAL A 159 -3.23 -12.04 4.52
C VAL A 159 -3.58 -13.49 4.18
N LEU A 160 -3.61 -13.78 2.88
CA LEU A 160 -3.85 -15.10 2.33
C LEU A 160 -2.78 -15.41 1.29
N PRO A 161 -1.68 -16.08 1.69
CA PRO A 161 -0.54 -16.32 0.84
C PRO A 161 -0.83 -17.39 -0.23
N ASN A 162 -0.24 -17.18 -1.41
CA ASN A 162 -0.29 -18.12 -2.52
C ASN A 162 1.08 -18.81 -2.69
N PRO A 163 1.20 -20.16 -2.57
CA PRO A 163 0.14 -21.17 -2.67
C PRO A 163 -0.25 -21.90 -1.37
N SER A 164 0.26 -21.49 -0.19
CA SER A 164 0.01 -22.26 1.05
C SER A 164 -1.43 -22.16 1.55
N PHE A 165 -2.13 -21.07 1.27
CA PHE A 165 -3.48 -20.77 1.77
C PHE A 165 -3.60 -20.74 3.30
N GLU A 166 -2.48 -20.59 4.00
CA GLU A 166 -2.45 -20.47 5.46
C GLU A 166 -2.59 -19.01 5.86
N VAL A 167 -3.68 -18.67 6.54
CA VAL A 167 -3.98 -17.29 6.94
C VAL A 167 -2.89 -16.76 7.87
N PHE A 168 -2.38 -15.57 7.55
CA PHE A 168 -1.29 -14.96 8.32
C PHE A 168 -1.78 -14.42 9.67
N PRO A 169 -1.07 -14.66 10.79
CA PRO A 169 -1.43 -14.18 12.13
C PRO A 169 -1.06 -12.70 12.31
N ILE A 170 -1.86 -11.81 11.73
CA ILE A 170 -1.59 -10.36 11.67
C ILE A 170 -1.46 -9.76 13.07
N SER A 171 -2.39 -10.07 13.98
CA SER A 171 -2.44 -9.46 15.31
C SER A 171 -1.25 -9.86 16.16
N GLU A 172 -0.91 -11.15 16.17
CA GLU A 172 0.19 -11.71 16.92
C GLU A 172 1.53 -11.13 16.45
N VAL A 173 1.75 -11.04 15.14
CA VAL A 173 3.01 -10.48 14.59
C VAL A 173 3.08 -8.96 14.79
N ALA A 174 1.96 -8.23 14.67
CA ALA A 174 1.91 -6.80 14.94
C ALA A 174 2.23 -6.48 16.41
N GLU A 175 1.69 -7.25 17.35
CA GLU A 175 1.94 -7.11 18.78
C GLU A 175 3.39 -7.37 19.15
N ILE A 176 4.07 -8.30 18.47
CA ILE A 176 5.51 -8.54 18.62
C ILE A 176 6.34 -7.32 18.18
N GLY A 177 5.98 -6.71 17.04
CA GLY A 177 6.76 -5.62 16.43
C GLY A 177 6.61 -4.27 17.13
N ARG A 178 5.40 -3.93 17.60
CA ARG A 178 5.09 -2.64 18.24
C ARG A 178 6.02 -2.23 19.39
N PRO A 179 6.29 -3.05 20.42
CA PRO A 179 7.18 -2.67 21.52
C PRO A 179 8.66 -2.54 21.08
N LEU A 180 9.01 -3.02 19.89
CA LEU A 180 10.34 -2.92 19.31
C LEU A 180 10.48 -1.75 18.32
N GLY A 181 9.39 -1.03 18.05
CA GLY A 181 9.32 0.01 17.03
C GLY A 181 9.36 -0.53 15.61
N ILE A 182 8.92 -1.78 15.39
CA ILE A 182 8.93 -2.43 14.07
C ILE A 182 7.48 -2.48 13.52
N PRO A 183 7.20 -1.81 12.39
CA PRO A 183 5.90 -1.85 11.73
C PRO A 183 5.68 -3.19 11.03
N LEU A 184 4.42 -3.64 11.02
CA LEU A 184 3.98 -4.73 10.16
C LEU A 184 3.38 -4.18 8.86
N ILE A 185 3.94 -4.63 7.74
CA ILE A 185 3.46 -4.36 6.38
C ILE A 185 2.74 -5.61 5.86
N VAL A 186 1.51 -5.46 5.39
CA VAL A 186 0.66 -6.59 4.96
C VAL A 186 0.25 -6.44 3.50
N ASP A 187 0.51 -7.46 2.68
CA ASP A 187 -0.14 -7.61 1.37
C ASP A 187 -1.57 -8.15 1.55
N ASN A 188 -2.57 -7.33 1.23
CA ASN A 188 -3.99 -7.67 1.33
C ASN A 188 -4.63 -7.94 -0.05
N THR A 189 -3.82 -8.21 -1.07
CA THR A 189 -4.28 -8.38 -2.47
C THR A 189 -5.39 -9.41 -2.62
N ALA A 190 -5.34 -10.51 -1.86
CA ALA A 190 -6.26 -11.64 -1.99
C ALA A 190 -7.56 -11.48 -1.19
N ALA A 191 -7.58 -10.62 -0.17
CA ALA A 191 -8.71 -10.44 0.74
C ALA A 191 -9.22 -8.99 0.81
N PRO A 192 -9.22 -8.19 -0.29
CA PRO A 192 -9.76 -6.85 -0.22
C PRO A 192 -11.25 -6.94 0.14
N VAL A 193 -11.71 -6.03 0.99
CA VAL A 193 -13.06 -6.00 1.59
C VAL A 193 -13.40 -7.16 2.54
N ILE A 194 -12.64 -8.27 2.54
CA ILE A 194 -12.86 -9.44 3.41
C ILE A 194 -12.10 -9.27 4.73
N CYS A 195 -10.82 -8.89 4.66
CA CYS A 195 -9.97 -8.62 5.82
C CYS A 195 -9.66 -7.13 5.91
N LYS A 196 -9.58 -6.61 7.16
CA LYS A 196 -9.14 -5.26 7.49
C LYS A 196 -7.84 -5.33 8.31
N PRO A 197 -6.65 -5.42 7.67
CA PRO A 197 -5.40 -5.63 8.41
C PRO A 197 -5.10 -4.53 9.44
N PHE A 198 -5.57 -3.31 9.23
CA PHE A 198 -5.40 -2.21 10.18
C PHE A 198 -6.13 -2.45 11.51
N ASP A 199 -7.30 -3.10 11.48
CA ASP A 199 -8.04 -3.51 12.69
C ASP A 199 -7.27 -4.57 13.50
N HIS A 200 -6.37 -5.29 12.82
CA HIS A 200 -5.48 -6.30 13.40
C HIS A 200 -4.08 -5.76 13.71
N GLY A 201 -3.85 -4.46 13.60
CA GLY A 201 -2.62 -3.81 14.05
C GLY A 201 -1.53 -3.62 12.99
N ALA A 202 -1.78 -3.96 11.72
CA ALA A 202 -0.89 -3.63 10.62
C ALA A 202 -0.68 -2.10 10.53
N ALA A 203 0.54 -1.69 10.21
CA ALA A 203 0.91 -0.28 10.04
C ALA A 203 0.68 0.19 8.60
N VAL A 204 0.97 -0.68 7.63
CA VAL A 204 0.90 -0.39 6.19
C VAL A 204 0.27 -1.58 5.49
N VAL A 205 -0.62 -1.30 4.54
CA VAL A 205 -1.20 -2.31 3.65
C VAL A 205 -0.76 -2.04 2.23
N ILE A 206 -0.45 -3.09 1.48
CA ILE A 206 -0.21 -2.99 0.04
C ILE A 206 -1.20 -3.87 -0.72
N HIS A 207 -1.51 -3.46 -1.95
CA HIS A 207 -2.26 -4.29 -2.90
C HIS A 207 -1.60 -4.29 -4.27
N SER A 208 -1.68 -5.43 -4.93
CA SER A 208 -1.64 -5.49 -6.39
C SER A 208 -3.03 -5.17 -6.93
N THR A 209 -3.27 -3.90 -7.29
CA THR A 209 -4.56 -3.47 -7.88
C THR A 209 -4.86 -4.18 -9.20
N THR A 210 -3.81 -4.72 -9.84
CA THR A 210 -3.88 -5.64 -10.99
C THR A 210 -4.86 -6.80 -10.80
N LYS A 211 -5.02 -7.29 -9.56
CA LYS A 211 -5.78 -8.51 -9.23
C LYS A 211 -7.25 -8.20 -8.97
N PHE A 212 -7.77 -8.48 -7.79
CA PHE A 212 -9.22 -8.41 -7.52
C PHE A 212 -9.80 -7.00 -7.60
N ILE A 213 -9.03 -5.98 -7.19
CA ILE A 213 -9.43 -4.56 -7.32
C ILE A 213 -9.76 -4.24 -8.79
N GLY A 214 -8.82 -4.52 -9.71
CA GLY A 214 -9.05 -4.37 -11.14
C GLY A 214 -10.07 -5.35 -11.69
N GLY A 215 -10.02 -6.63 -11.31
CA GLY A 215 -11.02 -7.66 -11.56
C GLY A 215 -11.14 -8.20 -13.00
N HIS A 216 -10.62 -7.47 -13.99
CA HIS A 216 -10.89 -7.73 -15.41
C HIS A 216 -9.66 -8.11 -16.23
N GLY A 217 -8.47 -8.18 -15.63
CA GLY A 217 -7.23 -8.59 -16.31
C GLY A 217 -6.74 -7.61 -17.38
N THR A 218 -7.11 -6.33 -17.31
CA THR A 218 -6.85 -5.33 -18.36
C THR A 218 -5.70 -4.37 -18.06
N SER A 219 -5.28 -4.25 -16.80
CA SER A 219 -4.36 -3.19 -16.36
C SER A 219 -3.46 -3.67 -15.23
N ILE A 220 -2.20 -3.21 -15.24
CA ILE A 220 -1.22 -3.48 -14.17
C ILE A 220 -1.11 -2.25 -13.28
N GLY A 221 -1.08 -2.49 -11.97
CA GLY A 221 -1.01 -1.47 -10.93
C GLY A 221 -0.78 -2.06 -9.56
N GLY A 222 -0.34 -1.19 -8.65
CA GLY A 222 -0.26 -1.46 -7.22
C GLY A 222 -0.56 -0.21 -6.42
N ILE A 223 -0.77 -0.38 -5.13
CA ILE A 223 -1.02 0.72 -4.22
C ILE A 223 -0.49 0.41 -2.82
N ILE A 224 -0.02 1.43 -2.13
CA ILE A 224 0.40 1.41 -0.73
C ILE A 224 -0.61 2.25 0.06
N VAL A 225 -1.03 1.78 1.23
CA VAL A 225 -1.96 2.46 2.12
C VAL A 225 -1.32 2.57 3.49
N ASP A 226 -1.27 3.77 4.02
CA ASP A 226 -0.75 4.07 5.36
C ASP A 226 -1.92 4.19 6.34
N SER A 227 -1.82 3.46 7.45
CA SER A 227 -2.84 3.49 8.52
C SER A 227 -2.81 4.80 9.30
N GLY A 228 -1.65 5.46 9.41
CA GLY A 228 -1.43 6.57 10.33
C GLY A 228 -1.54 6.18 11.82
N ASN A 229 -1.57 4.87 12.14
CA ASN A 229 -1.75 4.36 13.51
C ASN A 229 -0.45 3.89 14.16
N PHE A 230 0.65 3.85 13.41
CA PHE A 230 1.95 3.42 13.89
C PHE A 230 2.76 4.64 14.36
N ASP A 231 3.23 4.59 15.59
CA ASP A 231 4.05 5.67 16.16
C ASP A 231 5.49 5.58 15.65
N TRP A 232 5.76 6.32 14.58
CA TRP A 232 7.08 6.42 13.97
C TRP A 232 8.09 7.19 14.84
N GLU A 233 7.63 7.97 15.82
CA GLU A 233 8.46 8.81 16.71
C GLU A 233 8.88 8.08 18.00
N ALA A 234 8.15 7.04 18.41
CA ALA A 234 8.42 6.30 19.64
C ALA A 234 9.83 5.68 19.70
N PHE A 235 10.36 5.23 18.55
CA PHE A 235 11.67 4.58 18.45
C PHE A 235 12.47 5.18 17.28
N PRO A 236 13.02 6.40 17.41
CA PRO A 236 13.64 7.11 16.29
C PRO A 236 14.88 6.39 15.74
N GLU A 237 15.67 5.76 16.61
CA GLU A 237 16.83 4.95 16.23
C GLU A 237 16.44 3.68 15.45
N ARG A 238 15.23 3.16 15.69
CA ARG A 238 14.67 2.02 14.96
C ARG A 238 14.18 2.44 13.58
N GLN A 239 13.63 3.65 13.47
CA GLN A 239 13.03 4.22 12.26
C GLN A 239 13.78 5.49 11.78
N PRO A 240 15.10 5.41 11.50
CA PRO A 240 15.90 6.59 11.19
C PRO A 240 15.51 7.24 9.85
N ALA A 241 14.87 6.49 8.94
CA ALA A 241 14.45 7.01 7.64
C ALA A 241 13.39 8.12 7.73
N LEU A 242 12.62 8.18 8.82
CA LEU A 242 11.59 9.19 9.04
C LEU A 242 12.00 10.23 10.08
N ASN A 243 12.97 9.90 10.94
CA ASN A 243 13.34 10.71 12.11
C ASN A 243 14.68 11.46 11.96
N ASN A 244 15.51 11.11 10.97
CA ASN A 244 16.74 11.83 10.68
C ASN A 244 16.57 12.81 9.51
N PRO A 245 17.39 13.88 9.43
CA PRO A 245 17.37 14.80 8.29
C PRO A 245 17.58 14.08 6.96
N ASP A 246 16.64 14.22 6.04
CA ASP A 246 16.69 13.60 4.73
C ASP A 246 17.39 14.54 3.72
N PRO A 247 18.60 14.18 3.23
CA PRO A 247 19.32 15.02 2.26
C PRO A 247 18.59 15.13 0.91
N SER A 248 17.68 14.20 0.58
CA SER A 248 16.88 14.25 -0.65
C SER A 248 15.77 15.31 -0.62
N TYR A 249 15.57 15.93 0.56
CA TYR A 249 14.53 16.93 0.82
C TYR A 249 15.02 18.06 1.74
N ALA A 250 16.20 18.61 1.45
CA ALA A 250 16.79 19.76 2.16
C ALA A 250 16.92 19.58 3.70
N GLY A 251 17.13 18.34 4.15
CA GLY A 251 17.28 18.02 5.57
C GLY A 251 15.97 17.93 6.34
N ALA A 252 14.83 17.78 5.65
CA ALA A 252 13.54 17.58 6.30
C ALA A 252 13.57 16.33 7.20
N VAL A 253 12.99 16.45 8.39
CA VAL A 253 12.66 15.32 9.25
C VAL A 253 11.18 15.01 9.02
N TRP A 254 10.87 13.86 8.43
CA TRP A 254 9.54 13.56 7.92
C TRP A 254 8.47 13.57 9.00
N THR A 255 8.77 13.01 10.18
CA THR A 255 7.84 13.02 11.32
C THR A 255 7.50 14.44 11.79
N GLU A 256 8.45 15.38 11.72
CA GLU A 256 8.21 16.79 12.07
C GLU A 256 7.51 17.56 10.95
N ALA A 257 7.94 17.36 9.70
CA ALA A 257 7.46 18.10 8.54
C ALA A 257 5.97 17.91 8.27
N VAL A 258 5.41 16.74 8.63
CA VAL A 258 4.00 16.42 8.38
C VAL A 258 3.06 16.71 9.55
N LYS A 259 3.55 17.13 10.73
CA LYS A 259 2.68 17.37 11.91
C LYS A 259 1.43 18.20 11.62
N PRO A 260 1.47 19.27 10.78
CA PRO A 260 0.27 20.03 10.42
C PRO A 260 -0.73 19.27 9.54
N LEU A 261 -0.29 18.23 8.83
CA LEU A 261 -1.04 17.45 7.85
C LEU A 261 -1.61 16.13 8.43
N GLY A 262 -1.22 15.77 9.66
CA GLY A 262 -1.60 14.54 10.33
C GLY A 262 -0.53 13.45 10.22
N PRO A 263 -0.85 12.20 10.62
CA PRO A 263 0.12 11.11 10.72
C PRO A 263 0.43 10.47 9.36
N ILE A 264 0.88 11.27 8.39
CA ILE A 264 1.11 10.85 6.99
C ILE A 264 2.60 10.79 6.60
N ALA A 265 3.49 10.70 7.59
CA ALA A 265 4.94 10.79 7.36
C ALA A 265 5.43 9.72 6.39
N TYR A 266 4.97 8.48 6.59
CA TYR A 266 5.39 7.34 5.79
C TYR A 266 4.92 7.48 4.33
N ILE A 267 3.62 7.71 4.11
CA ILE A 267 3.08 7.80 2.74
C ILE A 267 3.58 9.04 1.98
N LEU A 268 3.77 10.18 2.69
CA LEU A 268 4.29 11.38 2.06
C LEU A 268 5.74 11.18 1.63
N LYS A 269 6.59 10.63 2.50
CA LYS A 269 7.98 10.28 2.15
C LYS A 269 8.01 9.34 0.94
N ALA A 270 7.18 8.30 0.91
CA ALA A 270 7.12 7.36 -0.20
C ALA A 270 6.81 8.08 -1.54
N ARG A 271 5.91 9.07 -1.52
CA ARG A 271 5.54 9.86 -2.70
C ARG A 271 6.66 10.81 -3.14
N THR A 272 7.23 11.56 -2.21
CA THR A 272 8.14 12.68 -2.49
C THR A 272 9.59 12.24 -2.68
N THR A 273 9.95 11.04 -2.23
CA THR A 273 11.31 10.47 -2.39
C THR A 273 11.28 9.29 -3.35
N ILE A 274 10.75 8.14 -2.91
CA ILE A 274 10.84 6.89 -3.66
C ILE A 274 10.12 6.97 -5.00
N LEU A 275 8.83 7.36 -5.04
CA LEU A 275 8.10 7.47 -6.30
C LEU A 275 8.70 8.56 -7.20
N ARG A 276 9.08 9.71 -6.62
CA ARG A 276 9.75 10.79 -7.35
C ARG A 276 10.98 10.25 -8.08
N ASP A 277 11.90 9.59 -7.37
CA ASP A 277 13.23 9.32 -7.91
C ASP A 277 13.31 7.99 -8.66
N MET A 278 12.53 6.98 -8.26
CA MET A 278 12.49 5.66 -8.91
C MET A 278 11.43 5.57 -10.02
N GLY A 279 10.41 6.42 -10.00
CA GLY A 279 9.58 6.71 -11.19
C GLY A 279 8.56 5.64 -11.60
N ALA A 280 8.29 4.60 -10.80
CA ALA A 280 7.22 3.63 -11.05
C ALA A 280 5.80 4.23 -10.86
N ALA A 281 5.48 5.27 -11.62
CA ALA A 281 4.20 5.98 -11.59
C ALA A 281 3.10 5.20 -12.31
N MET A 282 1.89 5.21 -11.74
CA MET A 282 0.71 4.62 -12.36
C MET A 282 0.20 5.49 -13.51
N SER A 283 -0.15 4.87 -14.64
CA SER A 283 -0.85 5.55 -15.74
C SER A 283 -2.25 6.00 -15.30
N PRO A 284 -2.70 7.23 -15.62
CA PRO A 284 -4.05 7.69 -15.31
C PRO A 284 -5.13 6.83 -15.97
N PHE A 285 -4.85 6.24 -17.14
CA PHE A 285 -5.77 5.29 -17.76
C PHE A 285 -5.93 4.02 -16.92
N ASN A 286 -4.84 3.46 -16.39
CA ASN A 286 -4.91 2.30 -15.51
C ASN A 286 -5.62 2.64 -14.20
N ALA A 287 -5.35 3.82 -13.62
CA ALA A 287 -6.05 4.29 -12.44
C ALA A 287 -7.56 4.38 -12.66
N PHE A 288 -7.99 4.94 -13.81
CA PHE A 288 -9.39 4.95 -14.21
C PHE A 288 -9.98 3.54 -14.31
N MET A 289 -9.29 2.59 -14.94
CA MET A 289 -9.75 1.20 -15.02
C MET A 289 -9.87 0.54 -13.64
N PHE A 290 -8.96 0.84 -12.70
CA PHE A 290 -9.05 0.34 -11.33
C PHE A 290 -10.19 0.98 -10.54
N ILE A 291 -10.51 2.25 -10.78
CA ILE A 291 -11.70 2.90 -10.25
C ILE A 291 -12.95 2.14 -10.71
N GLN A 292 -13.07 1.80 -12.00
CA GLN A 292 -14.21 1.03 -12.52
C GLN A 292 -14.30 -0.37 -11.88
N GLY A 293 -13.16 -1.03 -11.70
CA GLY A 293 -13.10 -2.31 -10.98
C GLY A 293 -13.57 -2.16 -9.52
N LEU A 294 -13.08 -1.15 -8.81
CA LEU A 294 -13.38 -0.91 -7.39
C LEU A 294 -14.88 -0.72 -7.12
N GLU A 295 -15.60 -0.08 -8.03
CA GLU A 295 -17.04 0.18 -7.93
C GLU A 295 -17.89 -1.10 -7.83
N THR A 296 -17.38 -2.21 -8.35
CA THR A 296 -18.06 -3.52 -8.32
C THR A 296 -17.36 -4.54 -7.42
N LEU A 297 -16.29 -4.14 -6.72
CA LEU A 297 -15.41 -5.05 -5.99
C LEU A 297 -16.14 -5.88 -4.93
N ALA A 298 -16.95 -5.25 -4.09
CA ALA A 298 -17.66 -5.95 -3.01
C ALA A 298 -18.62 -7.04 -3.53
N LEU A 299 -19.29 -6.77 -4.66
CA LEU A 299 -20.19 -7.74 -5.30
C LEU A 299 -19.39 -8.89 -5.92
N ARG A 300 -18.32 -8.57 -6.66
CA ARG A 300 -17.46 -9.58 -7.29
C ARG A 300 -16.77 -10.46 -6.26
N MET A 301 -16.26 -9.89 -5.16
CA MET A 301 -15.59 -10.66 -4.10
C MET A 301 -16.55 -11.64 -3.41
N ARG A 302 -17.79 -11.22 -3.16
CA ARG A 302 -18.83 -12.12 -2.61
C ARG A 302 -19.06 -13.31 -3.54
N GLU A 303 -19.21 -13.06 -4.84
CA GLU A 303 -19.47 -14.11 -5.83
C GLU A 303 -18.25 -15.02 -6.06
N HIS A 304 -17.03 -14.44 -6.09
CA HIS A 304 -15.79 -15.22 -6.15
C HIS A 304 -15.67 -16.16 -4.94
N SER A 305 -15.95 -15.67 -3.73
CA SER A 305 -15.86 -16.46 -2.50
C SER A 305 -16.92 -17.57 -2.48
N SER A 306 -18.17 -17.25 -2.79
CA SER A 306 -19.28 -18.22 -2.90
C SER A 306 -19.00 -19.32 -3.92
N ASN A 307 -18.42 -18.99 -5.07
CA ASN A 307 -18.06 -19.99 -6.08
C ASN A 307 -16.84 -20.80 -5.66
N ALA A 308 -15.85 -20.19 -5.02
CA ALA A 308 -14.67 -20.89 -4.51
C ALA A 308 -15.06 -21.91 -3.43
N GLU A 309 -15.94 -21.53 -2.49
CA GLU A 309 -16.48 -22.43 -1.45
C GLU A 309 -17.19 -23.64 -2.07
N LYS A 310 -18.09 -23.44 -3.03
CA LYS A 310 -18.78 -24.55 -3.72
C LYS A 310 -17.82 -25.47 -4.46
N VAL A 311 -16.76 -24.91 -5.08
CA VAL A 311 -15.73 -25.70 -5.76
C VAL A 311 -14.91 -26.49 -4.74
N ALA A 312 -14.54 -25.87 -3.62
CA ALA A 312 -13.83 -26.53 -2.54
C ALA A 312 -14.65 -27.69 -1.95
N ASP A 313 -15.94 -27.47 -1.70
CA ASP A 313 -16.88 -28.51 -1.24
C ASP A 313 -17.00 -29.66 -2.24
N TYR A 314 -17.17 -29.33 -3.52
CA TYR A 314 -17.25 -30.35 -4.57
C TYR A 314 -15.98 -31.19 -4.64
N LEU A 315 -14.81 -30.54 -4.66
CA LEU A 315 -13.52 -31.23 -4.76
C LEU A 315 -13.20 -32.04 -3.49
N SER A 316 -13.59 -31.56 -2.30
CA SER A 316 -13.36 -32.25 -1.03
C SER A 316 -14.13 -33.57 -0.92
N ASN A 317 -15.22 -33.71 -1.68
CA ASN A 317 -16.04 -34.93 -1.74
C ASN A 317 -15.72 -35.81 -2.95
N HIS A 318 -14.76 -35.44 -3.80
CA HIS A 318 -14.48 -36.15 -5.04
C HIS A 318 -13.40 -37.24 -4.84
N GLU A 319 -13.71 -38.50 -5.13
CA GLU A 319 -12.83 -39.65 -4.85
C GLU A 319 -11.42 -39.57 -5.49
N SER A 320 -11.29 -38.87 -6.62
CA SER A 320 -10.01 -38.65 -7.30
C SER A 320 -9.17 -37.48 -6.76
N VAL A 321 -9.62 -36.79 -5.70
CA VAL A 321 -8.93 -35.64 -5.12
C VAL A 321 -8.37 -36.02 -3.74
N GLU A 322 -7.05 -35.93 -3.59
CA GLU A 322 -6.37 -36.29 -2.34
C GLU A 322 -6.46 -35.20 -1.26
N ARG A 323 -6.37 -33.92 -1.65
CA ARG A 323 -6.38 -32.78 -0.72
C ARG A 323 -6.96 -31.52 -1.38
N VAL A 324 -7.72 -30.76 -0.60
CA VAL A 324 -8.17 -29.41 -0.92
C VAL A 324 -7.59 -28.44 0.11
N GLY A 325 -7.02 -27.32 -0.34
CA GLY A 325 -6.58 -26.22 0.52
C GLY A 325 -7.52 -25.03 0.33
N TYR A 326 -8.41 -24.80 1.29
CA TYR A 326 -9.34 -23.68 1.32
C TYR A 326 -9.64 -23.35 2.80
N PRO A 327 -9.42 -22.10 3.26
CA PRO A 327 -9.67 -21.69 4.65
C PRO A 327 -11.14 -21.73 5.08
#